data_AF-A0A9W6K4W1-F1
#
_entry.id   AF-A0A9W6K4W1-F1
#
_cell.length_a   1.000
_cell.length_b   1.000
_cell.length_c   1.000
_cell.angle_alpha   90.00
_cell.angle_beta   90.00
_cell.angle_gamma   90.00
#
_symmetry.space_group_name_H-M   'P 1'
#
loop_
_entity.id
_entity.type
_entity.pdbx_description
1 polymer ?
#
loop_
_entity_poly.entity_id
_entity_poly.type
_entity_poly.pdbx_seq_one_letter_code
_entity_poly.pdbx_strand_id
1 'polypeptide(L)' 'MTVHEIALAPEFTERHLKVAANYSAPNKGDSQYALPKKTPWIQLKGQWLQKAGFEVDDTVKVRVIKGCLVITAA' A
#
# COMPACT_ATOMS: atom_id res chain seq x y z
N MET A 1 -24.97 16.74 -30.92
CA MET A 1 -24.89 16.39 -29.48
C MET A 1 -23.54 15.74 -29.24
N THR A 2 -22.56 16.51 -28.77
CA THR A 2 -21.20 16.03 -28.47
C THR A 2 -21.15 15.67 -26.99
N VAL A 3 -21.20 14.38 -26.69
CA VAL A 3 -21.01 13.86 -25.34
C VAL A 3 -19.54 14.04 -25.01
N HIS A 4 -19.23 15.00 -24.14
CA HIS A 4 -17.92 15.10 -23.54
C HIS A 4 -17.84 13.99 -22.49
N GLU A 5 -17.12 12.92 -22.82
CA GLU A 5 -16.71 11.92 -21.86
C GLU A 5 -15.66 12.58 -20.95
N ILE A 6 -16.14 13.19 -19.87
CA ILE A 6 -15.29 13.71 -18.81
C ILE A 6 -14.71 12.46 -18.13
N ALA A 7 -13.50 12.07 -18.52
CA ALA A 7 -12.71 11.13 -17.75
C ALA A 7 -12.42 11.79 -16.39
N LEU A 8 -13.33 11.58 -15.44
CA LEU A 8 -13.11 11.86 -14.02
C LEU A 8 -11.91 11.01 -13.62
N ALA A 9 -10.72 11.62 -13.63
CA ALA A 9 -9.51 10.98 -13.15
C ALA A 9 -9.84 10.37 -11.78
N PRO A 10 -9.61 9.06 -11.56
CA PRO A 10 -9.95 8.44 -10.29
C PRO A 10 -9.25 9.23 -9.19
N GLU A 11 -10.00 9.67 -8.18
CA GLU A 11 -9.43 10.24 -6.98
C GLU A 11 -8.57 9.16 -6.33
N PHE A 12 -7.27 9.20 -6.58
CA PHE A 12 -6.32 8.29 -5.99
C PHE A 12 -5.60 9.00 -4.85
N THR A 13 -5.45 8.32 -3.72
CA THR A 13 -4.50 8.74 -2.70
C THR A 13 -3.16 8.08 -3.01
N GLU A 14 -2.10 8.88 -3.13
CA GLU A 14 -0.75 8.35 -3.23
C GLU A 14 -0.15 8.15 -1.85
N ARG A 15 0.49 7.00 -1.65
CA ARG A 15 1.26 6.67 -0.44
C ARG A 15 2.63 6.16 -0.85
N HIS A 16 3.65 6.57 -0.10
CA HIS A 16 5.00 6.03 -0.22
C HIS A 16 5.22 5.05 0.93
N LEU A 17 5.48 3.78 0.61
CA LEU A 17 5.74 2.74 1.60
C LEU A 17 7.15 2.20 1.40
N LYS A 18 7.78 1.74 2.49
CA LYS A 18 9.09 1.08 2.42
C LYS A 18 8.89 -0.43 2.38
N VAL A 19 9.59 -1.12 1.48
CA VAL A 19 9.64 -2.59 1.47
C VAL A 19 10.47 -3.03 2.68
N ALA A 20 9.81 -3.53 3.72
CA ALA A 20 10.48 -3.95 4.95
C ALA A 20 10.62 -5.47 5.03
N ALA A 21 11.81 -5.93 5.46
CA ALA A 21 11.94 -7.25 6.06
C ALA A 21 11.21 -7.23 7.40
N ASN A 22 10.24 -8.13 7.59
CA ASN A 22 9.30 -8.21 8.72
C ASN A 22 9.79 -7.58 10.04
N TYR A 23 9.40 -6.32 10.29
CA TYR A 23 9.49 -5.73 11.62
C TYR A 23 8.29 -4.80 11.83
N SER A 24 7.43 -5.15 12.77
CA SER A 24 6.38 -4.27 13.28
C SER A 24 6.69 -3.97 14.73
N ALA A 25 7.07 -2.72 15.02
CA ALA A 25 7.17 -2.25 16.39
C ALA A 25 5.76 -2.16 16.99
N PRO A 26 5.55 -2.56 18.26
CA PRO A 26 4.27 -2.36 18.94
C PRO A 26 3.95 -0.86 19.04
N ASN A 27 2.67 -0.50 18.87
CA ASN A 27 2.21 0.88 19.02
C ASN A 27 2.48 1.37 20.46
N LYS A 28 3.23 2.47 20.59
CA LYS A 28 3.45 3.16 21.87
C LYS A 28 2.17 3.90 22.27
N GLY A 29 1.20 3.21 22.87
CA GLY A 29 0.00 3.86 23.39
C GLY A 29 -1.22 2.97 23.61
N ASP A 30 -1.21 1.72 23.15
CA ASP A 30 -2.31 0.81 23.45
C ASP A 30 -2.24 0.35 24.91
N SER A 31 -3.38 0.43 25.62
CA SER A 31 -3.56 -0.25 26.90
C SER A 31 -3.21 -1.73 26.73
N GLN A 32 -2.54 -2.34 27.72
CA GLN A 32 -2.29 -3.79 27.73
C GLN A 32 -3.58 -4.64 27.64
N TYR A 33 -4.75 -4.01 27.81
CA TYR A 33 -6.09 -4.62 27.71
C TYR A 33 -6.90 -4.12 26.50
N ALA A 34 -6.29 -3.35 25.59
CA ALA A 34 -6.97 -2.93 24.37
C ALA A 34 -7.21 -4.16 23.48
N LEU A 35 -8.47 -4.40 23.11
CA LEU A 35 -8.79 -5.40 22.11
C LEU A 35 -8.08 -5.03 20.80
N PRO A 36 -7.46 -6.01 20.09
CA PRO A 36 -6.78 -5.73 18.84
C PRO A 36 -7.73 -5.05 17.86
N LYS A 37 -7.40 -3.82 17.44
CA LYS A 37 -8.10 -3.19 16.32
C LYS A 37 -7.88 -4.06 15.09
N LYS A 38 -8.98 -4.47 14.43
CA LYS A 38 -8.92 -5.23 13.18
C LYS A 38 -8.47 -4.31 12.05
N THR A 39 -7.16 -4.20 11.88
CA THR A 39 -6.56 -3.44 10.78
C THR A 39 -6.29 -4.38 9.61
N PRO A 40 -6.77 -4.07 8.39
CA PRO A 40 -6.45 -4.86 7.21
C PRO A 40 -4.96 -4.71 6.88
N TRP A 41 -4.30 -5.82 6.55
CA TRP A 41 -2.90 -5.86 6.16
C TRP A 41 -2.72 -6.82 4.98
N ILE A 42 -1.73 -6.53 4.13
CA ILE A 42 -1.35 -7.36 2.99
C ILE A 42 0.15 -7.59 3.10
N GLN A 43 0.58 -8.85 3.11
CA GLN A 43 1.98 -9.23 3.04
C GLN A 43 2.25 -9.94 1.71
N LEU A 44 3.17 -9.38 0.93
CA LEU A 44 3.66 -9.95 -0.31
C LEU A 44 5.08 -10.47 -0.04
N LYS A 45 5.36 -11.72 -0.45
CA LYS A 45 6.68 -12.33 -0.30
C LYS A 45 7.02 -13.20 -1.49
N GLY A 46 8.32 -13.31 -1.79
CA GLY A 46 8.87 -14.22 -2.77
C GLY A 46 9.77 -13.55 -3.80
N GLN A 47 10.60 -14.36 -4.47
CA GLN A 47 11.55 -13.92 -5.50
C GLN A 47 10.88 -13.22 -6.69
N TRP A 48 9.58 -13.45 -6.90
CA TRP A 48 8.81 -12.79 -7.97
C TRP A 48 8.72 -11.27 -7.78
N LEU A 49 8.83 -10.76 -6.54
CA LEU A 49 8.87 -9.33 -6.25
C LEU A 49 10.17 -8.69 -6.75
N GLN A 50 11.31 -9.31 -6.47
CA GLN A 50 12.61 -8.89 -7.03
C GLN A 50 12.60 -8.93 -8.55
N LYS A 51 12.05 -10.00 -9.15
CA LYS A 51 11.89 -10.09 -10.62
C LYS A 51 10.99 -9.01 -11.20
N ALA A 52 10.05 -8.49 -10.41
CA ALA A 52 9.18 -7.37 -10.78
C ALA A 52 9.81 -5.99 -10.48
N GLY A 53 11.06 -5.96 -9.99
CA GLY A 53 11.81 -4.72 -9.72
C GLY A 53 11.64 -4.15 -8.31
N PHE A 54 11.10 -4.93 -7.36
CA PHE A 54 10.99 -4.52 -5.96
C PHE A 54 12.16 -5.05 -5.14
N GLU A 55 13.02 -4.17 -4.64
CA GLU A 55 14.09 -4.54 -3.70
C GLU A 55 13.73 -4.25 -2.24
N VAL A 56 14.45 -4.90 -1.33
CA VAL A 56 14.32 -4.60 0.11
C VAL A 56 14.85 -3.19 0.38
N ASP A 57 14.20 -2.49 1.29
CA ASP A 57 14.48 -1.11 1.66
C ASP A 57 14.15 -0.04 0.60
N ASP A 58 13.71 -0.43 -0.58
CA ASP A 58 13.22 0.51 -1.60
C ASP A 58 11.92 1.20 -1.18
N THR A 59 11.75 2.41 -1.71
CA THR A 59 10.49 3.12 -1.65
C THR A 59 9.58 2.64 -2.79
N VAL A 60 8.33 2.36 -2.48
CA VAL A 60 7.31 2.05 -3.48
C VAL A 60 6.23 3.11 -3.50
N LYS A 61 5.67 3.36 -4.68
CA LYS A 61 4.51 4.21 -4.86
C LYS A 61 3.26 3.33 -4.82
N VAL A 62 2.31 3.69 -3.98
CA VAL A 62 1.02 3.01 -3.85
C VAL A 62 -0.08 3.99 -4.18
N ARG A 63 -0.84 3.72 -5.25
CA ARG A 63 -2.06 4.45 -5.58
C ARG A 63 -3.24 3.67 -5.06
N VAL A 64 -4.04 4.32 -4.22
CA VAL A 64 -5.26 3.75 -3.64
C VAL A 64 -6.45 4.24 -4.45
N ILE A 65 -7.12 3.31 -5.12
CA ILE A 65 -8.37 3.53 -5.86
C ILE A 65 -9.45 2.69 -5.16
N LYS A 66 -10.71 3.10 -5.18
CA LYS A 66 -11.79 2.31 -4.58
C LYS A 66 -11.80 0.88 -5.17
N GLY A 67 -11.52 -0.12 -4.33
CA GLY A 67 -11.45 -1.53 -4.73
C GLY A 67 -10.16 -1.97 -5.44
N CYS A 68 -9.14 -1.09 -5.55
CA CYS A 68 -7.90 -1.39 -6.27
C CYS A 68 -6.68 -0.72 -5.61
N LEU A 69 -5.59 -1.47 -5.49
CA LEU A 69 -4.28 -0.97 -5.10
C LEU A 69 -3.31 -1.16 -6.26
N VAL A 70 -2.72 -0.07 -6.74
CA VAL A 70 -1.65 -0.12 -7.73
C VAL A 70 -0.34 0.14 -7.01
N ILE A 71 0.55 -0.84 -7.01
CA ILE A 71 1.87 -0.77 -6.36
C ILE A 71 2.92 -0.80 -7.45
N THR A 72 3.79 0.20 -7.46
CA THR A 72 4.89 0.31 -8.44
C THR A 72 6.21 0.57 -7.70
N ALA A 73 7.26 -0.11 -8.15
CA ALA A 73 8.63 0.25 -7.79
C ALA A 73 8.91 1.71 -8.19
N ALA A 74 9.76 2.40 -7.42
CA ALA A 74 9.99 3.84 -7.59
C ALA A 74 10.62 4.20 -8.92
#